data_AF-A0AAV2Q7T9-F1
#
_entry.id   AF-A0AAV2Q7T9-F1
#
_cell.length_a   1.000
_cell.length_b   1.000
_cell.length_c   1.000
_cell.angle_alpha   90.00
_cell.angle_beta   90.00
_cell.angle_gamma   90.00
#
_symmetry.space_group_name_H-M   'P 1'
#
loop_
_entity.id
_entity.type
_entity.pdbx_description
1 polymer ?
#
loop_
_entity_poly.entity_id
_entity_poly.type
_entity_poly.pdbx_seq_one_letter_code
_entity_poly.pdbx_strand_id
1 'polypeptide(L)'
;MTNLLHFDIVSLLLVLIMTTYTVSAASEYLGNKSNNVEKGITQLHQDELGTAELVSHLVDEVKDIKMYLRELLPTDCYAAKLRGSWTTKTLVSPPGLSPRHVVCDQQTSGGGWTLVLRRQPAPHSSHHHTHYALSTTRENFNCSWNTYKSPFGSLDGEFWIGLDVLHALTAETPHELLVKITDDNGNSRQAKWKTFR
;
A
#
# COMPACT_ATOMS: atom_id res chain seq x y z
N MET A 1 2.94 -39.46 13.02
CA MET A 1 2.84 -38.38 12.01
C MET A 1 1.47 -37.68 12.01
N THR A 2 0.75 -37.60 13.14
CA THR A 2 -0.62 -37.02 13.19
C THR A 2 -0.72 -35.67 13.92
N ASN A 3 0.37 -35.19 14.55
CA ASN A 3 0.35 -33.97 15.36
C ASN A 3 0.68 -32.67 14.62
N LEU A 4 1.12 -32.73 13.36
CA LEU A 4 1.37 -31.51 12.56
C LEU A 4 0.08 -30.93 11.96
N LEU A 5 -0.84 -31.77 11.49
CA LEU A 5 -2.10 -31.32 10.88
C LEU A 5 -3.11 -30.72 11.88
N HIS A 6 -3.06 -31.13 13.15
CA HIS A 6 -3.98 -30.63 14.18
C HIS A 6 -3.61 -29.21 14.65
N PHE A 7 -2.32 -28.88 14.67
CA PHE A 7 -1.84 -27.54 15.01
C PHE A 7 -2.19 -26.50 13.94
N ASP A 8 -2.26 -26.89 12.66
CA ASP A 8 -2.65 -25.98 11.58
C ASP A 8 -4.13 -25.59 11.63
N ILE A 9 -5.04 -26.53 11.93
CA ILE A 9 -6.49 -26.25 11.99
C ILE A 9 -6.83 -25.31 13.14
N VAL A 10 -6.26 -25.54 14.33
CA VAL A 10 -6.51 -24.68 15.51
C VAL A 10 -5.95 -23.27 15.27
N SER A 11 -4.77 -23.17 14.66
CA SER A 11 -4.16 -21.87 14.31
C SER A 11 -5.00 -21.11 13.29
N LEU A 12 -5.48 -21.78 12.24
CA LEU A 12 -6.40 -21.21 11.25
C LEU A 12 -7.72 -20.76 11.89
N LEU A 13 -8.30 -21.56 12.78
CA LEU A 13 -9.54 -21.23 13.47
C LEU A 13 -9.38 -20.00 14.37
N LEU A 14 -8.27 -19.90 15.10
CA LEU A 14 -7.94 -18.74 15.92
C LEU A 14 -7.74 -17.49 15.06
N VAL A 15 -7.04 -17.58 13.93
CA VAL A 15 -6.89 -16.46 13.00
C VAL A 15 -8.26 -16.02 12.45
N LEU A 16 -9.15 -16.95 12.09
CA LEU A 16 -10.50 -16.63 11.65
C LEU A 16 -11.35 -15.97 12.75
N ILE A 17 -11.26 -16.43 13.99
CA ILE A 17 -11.98 -15.83 15.13
C ILE A 17 -11.45 -14.42 15.41
N MET A 18 -10.12 -14.24 15.44
CA MET A 18 -9.52 -12.94 15.69
C MET A 18 -9.83 -11.96 14.56
N THR A 19 -9.74 -12.39 13.31
CA THR A 19 -10.09 -11.53 12.15
C THR A 19 -11.57 -11.16 12.16
N THR A 20 -12.49 -12.10 12.37
CA THR A 20 -13.93 -11.81 12.45
C THR A 20 -14.28 -10.86 13.61
N TYR A 21 -13.65 -11.04 14.78
CA TYR A 21 -13.81 -10.12 15.91
C TYR A 21 -13.32 -8.71 15.57
N THR A 22 -12.14 -8.57 14.95
CA THR A 22 -11.62 -7.25 14.55
C THR A 22 -12.50 -6.55 13.52
N VAL A 23 -13.07 -7.29 12.56
CA VAL A 23 -14.01 -6.76 11.57
C VAL A 23 -15.29 -6.27 12.25
N SER A 24 -15.82 -7.03 13.22
CA SER A 24 -17.01 -6.64 13.97
C SER A 24 -16.80 -5.34 14.75
N ALA A 25 -15.70 -5.25 15.50
CA ALA A 25 -15.36 -4.06 16.28
C ALA A 25 -15.15 -2.83 15.38
N ALA A 26 -14.47 -3.02 14.23
CA ALA A 26 -14.29 -1.97 13.24
C ALA A 26 -15.61 -1.48 12.64
N SER A 27 -16.50 -2.41 12.30
CA SER A 27 -17.83 -2.10 11.76
C SER A 27 -18.67 -1.29 12.75
N GLU A 28 -18.69 -1.70 14.02
CA GLU A 28 -19.42 -1.00 15.08
C GLU A 28 -18.90 0.42 15.29
N TYR A 29 -17.58 0.59 15.40
CA TYR A 29 -16.95 1.90 15.55
C TYR A 29 -17.29 2.84 14.38
N LEU A 30 -17.11 2.36 13.14
CA LEU A 30 -17.41 3.14 11.94
C LEU A 30 -18.90 3.46 11.82
N GLY A 31 -19.78 2.51 12.17
CA GLY A 31 -21.22 2.73 12.20
C GLY A 31 -21.62 3.84 13.18
N ASN A 32 -21.08 3.83 14.39
CA ASN A 32 -21.32 4.87 15.39
C ASN A 32 -20.85 6.25 14.90
N LYS A 33 -19.64 6.33 14.35
CA LYS A 33 -19.09 7.58 13.80
C LYS A 33 -19.91 8.08 12.60
N SER A 34 -20.35 7.20 11.70
CA SER A 34 -21.23 7.55 10.57
C SER A 34 -22.56 8.14 11.03
N ASN A 35 -23.18 7.53 12.05
CA ASN A 35 -24.44 8.01 12.62
C ASN A 35 -24.29 9.43 13.23
N ASN A 36 -23.14 9.73 13.85
CA ASN A 36 -22.87 11.07 14.38
C ASN A 36 -22.76 12.10 13.26
N VAL A 37 -22.10 11.75 12.16
CA VAL A 37 -21.99 12.61 10.97
C VAL A 37 -23.36 12.88 10.35
N GLU A 38 -24.19 11.85 10.18
CA GLU A 38 -25.55 12.01 9.62
C GLU A 38 -26.44 12.92 10.49
N LYS A 39 -26.36 12.78 11.82
CA LYS A 39 -27.10 13.64 12.75
C LYS A 39 -26.67 15.10 12.64
N GLY A 40 -25.36 15.36 12.59
CA GLY A 40 -24.88 16.74 12.47
C GLY A 40 -25.17 17.36 11.10
N ILE A 41 -25.12 16.61 10.01
CA ILE A 41 -25.54 17.09 8.67
C ILE A 41 -27.03 17.44 8.65
N THR A 42 -27.85 16.66 9.35
CA THR A 42 -29.29 16.94 9.48
C THR A 42 -29.53 18.25 10.22
N GLN A 43 -28.79 18.49 11.30
CA GLN A 43 -28.85 19.74 12.06
C GLN A 43 -28.35 20.95 11.24
N LEU A 44 -27.30 20.79 10.42
CA LEU A 44 -26.81 21.85 9.54
C LEU A 44 -27.83 22.29 8.49
N HIS A 45 -28.69 21.38 8.00
CA HIS A 45 -29.76 21.74 7.07
C HIS A 45 -30.90 22.53 7.70
N GLN A 46 -31.00 22.53 9.04
CA GLN A 46 -32.12 23.13 9.77
C GLN A 46 -31.82 24.54 10.30
N ASP A 47 -30.54 24.94 10.42
CA ASP A 47 -30.14 26.18 11.09
C ASP A 47 -29.41 27.19 10.19
N GLU A 48 -29.90 28.44 10.21
CA GLU A 48 -29.07 29.63 10.00
C GLU A 48 -28.52 30.08 11.37
N LEU A 49 -27.20 30.30 11.49
CA LEU A 49 -26.47 30.96 12.60
C LEU A 49 -25.82 30.12 13.74
N GLY A 50 -25.92 28.78 13.78
CA GLY A 50 -25.20 27.92 14.75
C GLY A 50 -23.99 27.15 14.18
N THR A 51 -23.58 27.46 12.96
CA THR A 51 -22.83 26.55 12.08
C THR A 51 -21.40 26.24 12.50
N ALA A 52 -20.68 27.13 13.19
CA ALA A 52 -19.24 26.95 13.43
C ALA A 52 -18.91 25.79 14.39
N GLU A 53 -19.63 25.66 15.51
CA GLU A 53 -19.37 24.64 16.52
C GLU A 53 -19.80 23.24 16.04
N LEU A 54 -20.97 23.18 15.39
CA LEU A 54 -21.46 21.95 14.76
C LEU A 54 -20.55 21.48 13.61
N VAL A 55 -20.06 22.40 12.78
CA VAL A 55 -19.07 22.07 11.73
C VAL A 55 -17.77 21.57 12.35
N SER A 56 -17.30 22.17 13.45
CA SER A 56 -16.09 21.71 14.15
C SER A 56 -16.24 20.25 14.62
N HIS A 57 -17.34 19.93 15.29
CA HIS A 57 -17.63 18.56 15.73
C HIS A 57 -17.68 17.57 14.56
N LEU A 58 -18.34 17.92 13.46
CA LEU A 58 -18.39 17.08 12.27
C LEU A 58 -17.01 16.87 11.62
N VAL A 59 -16.18 17.90 11.61
CA VAL A 59 -14.79 17.80 11.13
C VAL A 59 -13.99 16.81 11.98
N ASP A 60 -14.16 16.85 13.30
CA ASP A 60 -13.50 15.90 14.21
C ASP A 60 -13.99 14.46 14.00
N GLU A 61 -15.29 14.24 13.84
CA GLU A 61 -15.84 12.91 13.53
C GLU A 61 -15.28 12.36 12.21
N VAL A 62 -15.23 13.18 11.15
CA VAL A 62 -14.66 12.80 9.86
C VAL A 62 -13.15 12.53 9.97
N LYS A 63 -12.45 13.29 10.80
CA LYS A 63 -11.01 13.09 11.05
C LYS A 63 -10.74 11.77 11.76
N ASP A 64 -11.54 11.42 12.76
CA ASP A 64 -11.47 10.14 13.47
C ASP A 64 -11.76 8.96 12.54
N ILE A 65 -12.79 9.06 11.70
CA ILE A 65 -13.09 8.05 10.68
C ILE A 65 -11.90 7.90 9.73
N LYS A 66 -11.36 9.00 9.21
CA LYS A 66 -10.20 8.97 8.30
C LYS A 66 -8.97 8.35 8.95
N MET A 67 -8.72 8.64 10.23
CA MET A 67 -7.61 8.05 10.97
C MET A 67 -7.80 6.54 11.14
N TYR A 68 -8.98 6.12 11.60
CA TYR A 68 -9.29 4.70 11.78
C TYR A 68 -9.20 3.91 10.47
N LEU A 69 -9.72 4.46 9.37
CA LEU A 69 -9.62 3.82 8.04
C LEU A 69 -8.17 3.68 7.56
N ARG A 70 -7.25 4.56 7.97
CA ARG A 70 -5.81 4.42 7.64
C ARG A 70 -5.19 3.23 8.35
N GLU A 71 -5.53 2.99 9.61
CA GLU A 71 -5.05 1.83 10.38
C GLU A 71 -5.54 0.49 9.80
N LEU A 72 -6.71 0.51 9.15
CA LEU A 72 -7.24 -0.66 8.44
C LEU A 72 -6.52 -0.95 7.12
N LEU A 73 -5.66 -0.06 6.61
CA LEU A 73 -4.87 -0.33 5.42
C LEU A 73 -3.54 -1.01 5.76
N PRO A 74 -3.02 -1.87 4.89
CA PRO A 74 -1.69 -2.42 5.09
C PRO A 74 -0.63 -1.32 4.96
N THR A 75 0.44 -1.39 5.73
CA THR A 75 1.56 -0.42 5.67
C THR A 75 2.34 -0.51 4.35
N ASP A 76 2.49 -1.73 3.85
CA ASP A 76 3.29 -2.09 2.69
C ASP A 76 2.74 -3.37 2.02
N CYS A 77 3.41 -3.87 0.99
CA CYS A 77 2.99 -5.06 0.26
C CYS A 77 3.15 -6.37 1.05
N TYR A 78 4.06 -6.41 2.03
CA TYR A 78 4.25 -7.58 2.88
C TYR A 78 3.11 -7.68 3.89
N ALA A 79 2.73 -6.57 4.53
CA ALA A 79 1.54 -6.51 5.38
C ALA A 79 0.26 -6.83 4.59
N ALA A 80 0.15 -6.35 3.34
CA ALA A 80 -0.98 -6.69 2.47
C ALA A 80 -1.06 -8.19 2.18
N LYS A 81 0.07 -8.83 1.90
CA LYS A 81 0.17 -10.27 1.69
C LYS A 81 -0.23 -11.06 2.93
N LEU A 82 0.20 -10.64 4.13
CA LEU A 82 -0.21 -11.29 5.39
C LEU A 82 -1.73 -11.20 5.62
N ARG A 83 -2.38 -10.17 5.08
CA ARG A 83 -3.84 -10.01 5.06
C ARG A 83 -4.53 -10.74 3.90
N GLY A 84 -3.78 -11.55 3.14
CA GLY A 84 -4.31 -12.35 2.03
C GLY A 84 -4.48 -11.60 0.71
N SER A 85 -3.95 -10.37 0.58
CA SER A 85 -3.96 -9.65 -0.70
C SER A 85 -2.81 -10.10 -1.60
N TRP A 86 -3.16 -10.58 -2.79
CA TRP A 86 -2.21 -11.00 -3.83
C TRP A 86 -2.24 -10.07 -5.06
N THR A 87 -2.85 -8.89 -4.94
CA THR A 87 -2.99 -7.94 -6.05
C THR A 87 -1.65 -7.27 -6.36
N THR A 88 -1.41 -7.02 -7.65
CA THR A 88 -0.20 -6.35 -8.14
C THR A 88 -0.18 -4.85 -7.86
N LYS A 89 -1.35 -4.22 -7.74
CA LYS A 89 -1.50 -2.86 -7.23
C LYS A 89 -2.32 -2.89 -5.96
N THR A 90 -1.80 -2.27 -4.91
CA THR A 90 -2.43 -2.27 -3.59
C THR A 90 -2.42 -0.86 -3.02
N LEU A 91 -3.54 -0.45 -2.40
CA LEU A 91 -3.60 0.76 -1.59
C LEU A 91 -2.96 0.46 -0.22
N VAL A 92 -1.87 1.15 0.09
CA VAL A 92 -1.13 1.02 1.35
C VAL A 92 -1.13 2.34 2.11
N SER A 93 -0.91 2.30 3.41
CA SER A 93 -0.78 3.48 4.28
C SER A 93 0.59 3.47 4.97
N PRO A 94 1.65 4.00 4.32
CA PRO A 94 2.97 4.07 4.94
C PRO A 94 2.96 4.97 6.19
N PRO A 95 3.80 4.70 7.19
CA PRO A 95 3.86 5.47 8.43
C PRO A 95 4.00 6.98 8.17
N GLY A 96 3.18 7.79 8.87
CA GLY A 96 3.23 9.25 8.77
C GLY A 96 2.79 9.85 7.42
N LEU A 97 2.33 9.03 6.46
CA LEU A 97 1.94 9.48 5.12
C LEU A 97 0.48 9.16 4.79
N SER A 98 -0.08 9.86 3.80
CA SER A 98 -1.41 9.54 3.29
C SER A 98 -1.41 8.22 2.52
N PRO A 99 -2.52 7.46 2.54
CA PRO A 99 -2.67 6.27 1.72
C PRO A 99 -2.36 6.49 0.24
N ARG A 100 -1.74 5.50 -0.39
CA ARG A 100 -1.34 5.55 -1.80
C ARG A 100 -1.26 4.17 -2.43
N HIS A 101 -1.44 4.13 -3.75
CA HIS A 101 -1.22 2.91 -4.50
C HIS A 101 0.27 2.64 -4.67
N VAL A 102 0.67 1.38 -4.51
CA VAL A 102 2.01 0.87 -4.79
C VAL A 102 1.91 -0.38 -5.66
N VAL A 103 3.01 -0.73 -6.32
CA VAL A 103 3.12 -2.00 -7.04
C VAL A 103 3.72 -3.05 -6.11
N CYS A 104 3.05 -4.20 -6.01
CA CYS A 104 3.47 -5.34 -5.24
C CYS A 104 3.94 -6.48 -6.15
N ASP A 105 5.17 -6.96 -5.93
CA ASP A 105 5.60 -8.25 -6.45
C ASP A 105 5.32 -9.33 -5.40
N GLN A 106 4.33 -10.16 -5.73
CA GLN A 106 3.81 -11.22 -4.89
C GLN A 106 4.37 -12.60 -5.25
N GLN A 107 5.34 -12.67 -6.16
CA GLN A 107 5.88 -13.93 -6.69
C GLN A 107 7.36 -14.11 -6.33
N THR A 108 8.17 -13.08 -6.54
CA THR A 108 9.63 -13.19 -6.36
C THR A 108 9.99 -13.47 -4.91
N SER A 109 10.84 -14.47 -4.68
CA SER A 109 11.37 -14.81 -3.34
C SER A 109 10.29 -14.93 -2.26
N GLY A 110 9.14 -15.49 -2.61
CA GLY A 110 8.00 -15.69 -1.71
C GLY A 110 7.01 -14.53 -1.67
N GLY A 111 7.26 -13.40 -2.34
CA GLY A 111 6.31 -12.29 -2.46
C GLY A 111 6.23 -11.37 -1.24
N GLY A 112 5.52 -10.25 -1.41
CA GLY A 112 5.37 -9.19 -0.41
C GLY A 112 6.31 -8.00 -0.66
N TRP A 113 6.90 -7.90 -1.85
CA TRP A 113 7.82 -6.83 -2.19
C TRP A 113 7.07 -5.59 -2.65
N THR A 114 7.34 -4.45 -2.02
CA THR A 114 6.94 -3.14 -2.54
C THR A 114 7.97 -2.66 -3.55
N LEU A 115 7.56 -2.46 -4.80
CA LEU A 115 8.45 -1.93 -5.83
C LEU A 115 8.66 -0.43 -5.60
N VAL A 116 9.93 -0.05 -5.44
CA VAL A 116 10.33 1.35 -5.19
C VAL A 116 10.80 2.07 -6.45
N LEU A 117 11.31 1.32 -7.42
CA LEU A 117 11.79 1.80 -8.70
C LEU A 117 11.55 0.73 -9.76
N ARG A 118 11.03 1.13 -10.92
CA ARG A 118 10.97 0.25 -12.10
C ARG A 118 11.48 0.98 -13.33
N ARG A 119 12.44 0.35 -14.01
CA ARG A 119 12.86 0.69 -15.37
C ARG A 119 12.41 -0.40 -16.32
N GLN A 120 12.06 -0.02 -17.54
CA GLN A 120 11.66 -0.96 -18.58
C GLN A 120 12.73 -0.98 -19.68
N PRO A 121 12.97 -2.15 -20.31
CA PRO A 121 13.80 -2.19 -21.50
C PRO A 121 13.21 -1.26 -22.56
N ALA A 122 14.07 -0.63 -23.36
CA ALA A 122 13.58 0.22 -24.44
C ALA A 122 12.78 -0.64 -25.43
N PRO A 123 11.70 -0.09 -26.04
CA PRO A 123 10.85 -0.83 -26.98
C PRO A 123 11.59 -1.45 -28.19
N HIS A 124 12.83 -1.00 -28.44
CA HIS A 124 13.65 -1.43 -29.59
C HIS A 124 14.77 -2.44 -29.21
N SER A 125 14.91 -2.81 -27.93
CA SER A 125 16.06 -3.59 -27.43
C SER A 125 15.88 -5.11 -27.45
N SER A 126 14.95 -5.68 -28.23
CA SER A 126 14.95 -7.14 -28.42
C SER A 126 14.15 -7.58 -29.63
N HIS A 127 14.83 -8.23 -30.58
CA HIS A 127 14.30 -9.01 -31.70
C HIS A 127 13.55 -10.28 -31.26
N HIS A 128 12.71 -10.19 -30.23
CA HIS A 128 11.84 -11.29 -29.86
C HIS A 128 10.46 -10.75 -29.47
N HIS A 129 9.59 -10.67 -30.47
CA HIS A 129 8.17 -10.48 -30.29
C HIS A 129 7.60 -11.66 -29.49
N THR A 130 7.20 -11.43 -28.24
CA THR A 130 6.10 -12.18 -27.62
C THR A 130 5.25 -11.23 -26.76
N HIS A 131 4.15 -10.80 -27.36
CA HIS A 131 2.85 -10.46 -26.78
C HIS A 131 2.77 -10.30 -25.25
N TYR A 132 2.99 -9.07 -24.77
CA TYR A 132 2.13 -8.28 -23.87
C TYR A 132 2.90 -6.98 -23.57
N ALA A 133 2.57 -5.89 -24.25
CA ALA A 133 3.13 -4.57 -23.93
C ALA A 133 2.56 -4.11 -22.58
N LEU A 134 3.21 -4.50 -21.49
CA LEU A 134 2.96 -3.94 -20.16
C LEU A 134 3.51 -2.52 -20.13
N SER A 135 2.73 -1.57 -20.65
CA SER A 135 2.97 -0.11 -20.69
C SER A 135 4.25 0.33 -21.41
N THR A 136 4.12 1.30 -22.32
CA THR A 136 5.24 1.97 -22.98
C THR A 136 5.65 3.27 -22.26
N THR A 137 5.12 3.52 -21.07
CA THR A 137 5.34 4.77 -20.35
C THR A 137 6.76 4.81 -19.82
N ARG A 138 7.61 5.60 -20.48
CA ARG A 138 9.00 5.86 -20.08
C ARG A 138 9.07 7.15 -19.28
N GLU A 139 9.97 7.18 -18.32
CA GLU A 139 10.17 8.34 -17.46
C GLU A 139 11.58 8.88 -17.54
N ASN A 140 11.72 10.19 -17.40
CA ASN A 140 13.02 10.82 -17.27
C ASN A 140 13.50 10.71 -15.82
N PHE A 141 14.63 10.01 -15.62
CA PHE A 141 15.29 9.91 -14.32
C PHE A 141 16.43 10.94 -14.16
N ASN A 142 16.76 11.73 -15.19
CA ASN A 142 17.68 12.86 -15.03
C ASN A 142 16.93 14.07 -14.47
N CYS A 143 16.68 14.02 -13.16
CA CYS A 143 15.82 14.95 -12.45
C CYS A 143 16.51 15.55 -11.22
N SER A 144 15.97 16.68 -10.75
CA SER A 144 16.48 17.36 -9.55
C SER A 144 16.21 16.55 -8.28
N TRP A 145 16.96 16.86 -7.21
CA TRP A 145 16.68 16.34 -5.86
C TRP A 145 15.22 16.54 -5.44
N ASN A 146 14.66 17.72 -5.71
CA ASN A 146 13.29 18.04 -5.32
C ASN A 146 12.27 17.13 -6.04
N THR A 147 12.55 16.73 -7.27
CA THR A 147 11.73 15.77 -8.01
C THR A 147 11.81 14.38 -7.39
N TYR A 148 13.01 13.93 -7.00
CA TYR A 148 13.22 12.62 -6.37
C TYR A 148 12.58 12.50 -4.98
N LYS A 149 12.31 13.63 -4.31
CA LYS A 149 11.62 13.64 -3.01
C LYS A 149 10.22 13.02 -3.10
N SER A 150 9.51 13.32 -4.19
CA SER A 150 8.13 12.87 -4.43
C SER A 150 8.06 11.70 -5.42
N PRO A 151 6.96 10.92 -5.41
CA PRO A 151 6.72 9.92 -6.44
C PRO A 151 6.61 10.57 -7.83
N PHE A 152 7.12 9.90 -8.85
CA PHE A 152 6.90 10.28 -10.25
C PHE A 152 6.83 9.05 -11.16
N GLY A 153 6.22 9.25 -12.33
CA GLY A 153 5.99 8.20 -13.30
C GLY A 153 4.68 7.45 -13.16
N SER A 154 4.61 6.27 -13.76
CA SER A 154 3.40 5.46 -13.84
C SER A 154 3.58 4.10 -13.19
N LEU A 155 2.66 3.75 -12.28
CA LEU A 155 2.62 2.40 -11.69
C LEU A 155 2.32 1.30 -12.73
N ASP A 156 1.93 1.66 -13.95
CA ASP A 156 1.84 0.74 -15.09
C ASP A 156 3.12 0.65 -15.91
N GLY A 157 4.01 1.66 -15.88
CA GLY A 157 5.26 1.73 -16.65
C GLY A 157 6.50 1.99 -15.78
N GLU A 158 7.40 2.86 -16.22
CA GLU A 158 8.53 3.30 -15.40
C GLU A 158 8.05 4.24 -14.28
N PHE A 159 8.64 4.11 -13.09
CA PHE A 159 8.32 4.99 -11.96
C PHE A 159 9.41 4.99 -10.88
N TRP A 160 9.32 6.01 -10.03
CA TRP A 160 10.02 6.13 -8.76
C TRP A 160 8.99 6.39 -7.64
N ILE A 161 9.16 5.71 -6.50
CA ILE A 161 8.21 5.80 -5.39
C ILE A 161 8.32 7.11 -4.58
N GLY A 162 9.43 7.84 -4.71
CA GLY A 162 9.71 9.05 -3.91
C GLY A 162 10.55 8.75 -2.66
N LEU A 163 11.53 9.61 -2.35
CA LEU A 163 12.38 9.47 -1.16
C LEU A 163 11.59 9.57 0.14
N ASP A 164 10.59 10.46 0.21
CA ASP A 164 9.77 10.61 1.41
C ASP A 164 8.99 9.31 1.71
N VAL A 165 8.50 8.64 0.65
CA VAL A 165 7.81 7.36 0.78
C VAL A 165 8.77 6.24 1.15
N LEU A 166 9.92 6.19 0.48
CA LEU A 166 10.95 5.19 0.76
C LEU A 166 11.41 5.27 2.21
N HIS A 167 11.71 6.48 2.69
CA HIS A 167 12.10 6.72 4.08
C HIS A 167 11.00 6.31 5.06
N ALA A 168 9.75 6.70 4.81
CA ALA A 168 8.63 6.33 5.69
C ALA A 168 8.45 4.82 5.82
N LEU A 169 8.65 4.06 4.73
CA LEU A 169 8.59 2.61 4.77
C LEU A 169 9.76 2.03 5.57
N THR A 170 10.98 2.49 5.34
CA THR A 170 12.20 1.85 5.85
C THR A 170 12.69 2.38 7.20
N ALA A 171 12.09 3.46 7.73
CA ALA A 171 12.59 4.15 8.91
C ALA A 171 12.39 3.38 10.22
N GLU A 172 11.27 2.67 10.37
CA GLU A 172 10.85 2.07 11.64
C GLU A 172 11.22 0.59 11.75
N THR A 173 11.07 -0.17 10.67
CA THR A 173 11.34 -1.61 10.66
C THR A 173 12.46 -1.96 9.67
N PRO A 174 13.31 -2.97 9.96
CA PRO A 174 14.33 -3.42 9.03
C PRO A 174 13.70 -3.94 7.74
N HIS A 175 14.12 -3.36 6.61
CA HIS A 175 13.68 -3.78 5.29
C HIS A 175 14.83 -4.43 4.53
N GLU A 176 14.53 -5.48 3.76
CA GLU A 176 15.45 -6.04 2.78
C GLU A 176 15.35 -5.26 1.47
N LEU A 177 16.46 -5.16 0.73
CA LEU A 177 16.46 -4.62 -0.64
C LEU A 177 16.80 -5.74 -1.62
N LEU A 178 15.99 -5.86 -2.66
CA LEU A 178 16.25 -6.72 -3.81
C LEU A 178 16.37 -5.85 -5.07
N VAL A 179 17.51 -5.93 -5.74
CA VAL A 179 17.74 -5.29 -7.04
C VAL A 179 17.80 -6.37 -8.09
N LYS A 180 16.91 -6.28 -9.10
CA LYS A 180 16.91 -7.15 -10.27
C LYS A 180 17.26 -6.31 -11.50
N ILE A 181 18.25 -6.75 -12.25
CA ILE A 181 18.68 -6.12 -13.51
C ILE A 181 18.59 -7.16 -14.60
N THR A 182 18.01 -6.78 -15.73
CA THR A 182 17.96 -7.60 -16.95
C THR A 182 18.74 -6.87 -18.03
N ASP A 183 19.68 -7.54 -18.68
CA ASP A 183 20.41 -6.99 -19.83
C ASP A 183 19.59 -7.08 -21.13
N ASP A 184 20.08 -6.46 -22.20
CA ASP A 184 19.39 -6.45 -23.51
C ASP A 184 19.28 -7.85 -24.15
N ASN A 185 20.08 -8.82 -23.69
CA ASN A 185 20.00 -10.22 -24.12
C ASN A 185 18.99 -11.03 -23.29
N GLY A 186 18.29 -10.40 -22.34
CA GLY A 186 17.32 -11.04 -21.45
C GLY A 186 17.95 -11.73 -20.23
N ASN A 187 19.27 -11.66 -20.04
CA ASN A 187 19.91 -12.27 -18.87
C ASN A 187 19.61 -11.44 -17.63
N SER A 188 19.03 -12.09 -16.62
CA SER A 188 18.69 -11.44 -15.35
C SER A 188 19.71 -11.77 -14.26
N ARG A 189 20.10 -10.75 -13.49
CA ARG A 189 20.91 -10.89 -12.27
C ARG A 189 20.21 -10.21 -11.09
N GLN A 190 20.49 -10.69 -9.89
CA GLN A 190 19.90 -10.18 -8.66
C GLN A 190 20.97 -9.96 -7.59
N ALA A 191 20.79 -8.90 -6.82
CA ALA A 191 21.55 -8.64 -5.60
C ALA A 191 20.57 -8.35 -4.46
N LYS A 192 20.82 -8.95 -3.29
CA LYS A 192 19.97 -8.85 -2.12
C LYS A 192 20.77 -8.34 -0.92
N TRP A 193 20.22 -7.35 -0.22
CA TRP A 193 20.74 -6.83 1.03
C TRP A 193 19.75 -7.13 2.15
N LYS A 194 20.28 -7.57 3.30
CA LYS A 194 19.47 -7.90 4.48
C LYS A 194 18.88 -6.68 5.17
N THR A 195 19.44 -5.51 4.95
CA THR A 195 19.02 -4.28 5.61
C THR A 195 19.19 -3.11 4.65
N PHE A 196 18.15 -2.28 4.56
CA PHE A 196 18.06 -1.06 3.77
C PHE A 196 17.22 -0.05 4.56
N ARG A 197 17.70 1.19 4.63
CA ARG A 197 17.04 2.31 5.32
C ARG A 197 17.18 3.58 4.52
#